data_AF-A0AAW6F734-F1
#
_entry.id   AF-A0AAW6F734-F1
#
_cell.length_a   1.000
_cell.length_b   1.000
_cell.length_c   1.000
_cell.angle_alpha   90.00
_cell.angle_beta   90.00
_cell.angle_gamma   90.00
#
_symmetry.space_group_name_H-M   'P 1'
#
loop_
_entity.id
_entity.type
_entity.pdbx_description
1 polymer ?
#
loop_
_entity_poly.entity_id
_entity_poly.type
_entity_poly.pdbx_seq_one_letter_code
_entity_poly.pdbx_strand_id
1 'polypeptide(L)'
;AEISLDYEGTYKGVLPAADCPGIETTLTLNPDKTFTLHSVYIDRNSSLDEKGTYTVKEDLLTLQEEGGELSYYHVGENRLCKLDMDKKEMTGEHYILKKE
;
A
#
# COMPACT_ATOMS: atom_id res chain seq x y z
N ALA A 1 -9.13 -22.63 5.37
CA ALA A 1 -8.34 -21.93 6.40
C ALA A 1 -7.77 -20.71 5.72
N GLU A 2 -8.49 -19.58 5.81
CA GLU A 2 -7.97 -18.30 5.34
C GLU A 2 -6.90 -17.90 6.37
N ILE A 3 -5.67 -17.77 5.89
CA ILE A 3 -4.47 -17.61 6.68
C ILE A 3 -4.52 -16.19 7.25
N SER A 4 -4.89 -16.06 8.52
CA SER A 4 -4.94 -14.79 9.24
C SER A 4 -3.51 -14.32 9.56
N LEU A 5 -2.74 -13.95 8.54
CA LEU A 5 -1.77 -12.88 8.78
C LEU A 5 -2.61 -11.66 9.16
N ASP A 6 -2.29 -11.00 10.28
CA ASP A 6 -2.97 -9.78 10.74
C ASP A 6 -2.57 -8.58 9.84
N TYR A 7 -2.87 -8.71 8.55
CA TYR A 7 -2.65 -7.70 7.52
C TYR A 7 -3.72 -6.62 7.56
N GLU A 8 -4.82 -6.84 8.28
CA GLU A 8 -5.87 -5.85 8.44
C GLU A 8 -5.38 -4.72 9.35
N GLY A 9 -5.69 -3.49 8.99
CA GLY A 9 -5.25 -2.32 9.74
C GLY A 9 -4.82 -1.16 8.84
N THR A 10 -4.26 -0.14 9.48
CA THR A 10 -3.84 1.09 8.81
C THR A 10 -2.32 1.10 8.70
N TYR A 11 -1.83 1.28 7.48
CA TYR A 11 -0.42 1.36 7.15
C TYR A 11 -0.10 2.76 6.66
N LYS A 12 0.96 3.35 7.20
CA LYS A 12 1.42 4.67 6.81
C LYS A 12 2.88 4.63 6.39
N GLY A 13 3.21 5.39 5.38
CA GLY A 13 4.58 5.57 4.93
C GLY A 13 4.70 6.79 4.05
N VAL A 14 5.93 7.22 3.81
CA VAL A 14 6.20 8.36 2.93
C VAL A 14 6.97 7.84 1.74
N LEU A 15 6.30 7.78 0.60
CA LEU A 15 6.90 7.37 -0.65
C LEU A 15 7.73 8.54 -1.22
N PRO A 16 8.96 8.30 -1.71
CA PRO A 16 9.77 9.34 -2.29
C PRO A 16 9.18 9.71 -3.65
N ALA A 17 8.94 11.00 -3.88
CA ALA A 17 8.55 11.51 -5.17
C ALA A 17 9.76 12.15 -5.87
N ALA A 18 9.86 12.02 -7.19
CA ALA A 18 10.94 12.63 -7.95
C ALA A 18 10.90 14.18 -7.89
N ASP A 19 9.69 14.74 -7.78
CA ASP A 19 9.42 16.18 -7.85
C ASP A 19 8.93 16.79 -6.52
N CYS A 20 8.80 15.98 -5.46
CA CYS A 20 8.32 16.44 -4.15
C CYS A 20 9.14 15.77 -3.03
N PRO A 21 9.26 16.40 -1.85
CA PRO A 21 9.99 15.84 -0.71
C PRO A 21 9.44 14.48 -0.26
N GLY A 22 8.16 14.21 -0.54
CA GLY A 22 7.53 12.91 -0.33
C GLY A 22 6.02 12.96 -0.56
N ILE A 23 5.43 11.79 -0.67
CA ILE A 23 3.98 11.56 -0.71
C ILE A 23 3.64 10.72 0.50
N GLU A 24 2.89 11.29 1.43
CA GLU A 24 2.39 10.55 2.58
C GLU A 24 1.27 9.63 2.13
N THR A 25 1.52 8.33 2.18
CA THR A 25 0.59 7.30 1.75
C THR A 25 0.05 6.57 2.97
N THR A 26 -1.27 6.60 3.12
CA THR A 26 -2.01 5.88 4.16
C THR A 26 -2.87 4.82 3.49
N LEU A 27 -2.52 3.55 3.67
CA LEU A 27 -3.27 2.41 3.15
C LEU A 27 -4.01 1.73 4.31
N THR A 28 -5.34 1.67 4.24
CA THR A 28 -6.17 0.96 5.20
C THR A 28 -6.75 -0.30 4.56
N LEU A 29 -6.50 -1.45 5.15
CA LEU A 29 -7.00 -2.75 4.73
C LEU A 29 -8.18 -3.16 5.62
N ASN A 30 -9.37 -3.30 5.02
CA ASN A 30 -10.60 -3.64 5.73
C ASN A 30 -10.91 -5.15 5.67
N PRO A 31 -11.54 -5.73 6.70
CA PRO A 31 -11.97 -7.15 6.73
C PRO A 31 -12.81 -7.60 5.55
N ASP A 32 -13.53 -6.66 4.92
CA ASP A 32 -14.42 -6.91 3.78
C ASP A 32 -13.65 -7.12 2.44
N LYS A 33 -12.32 -7.27 2.48
CA LYS A 33 -11.44 -7.38 1.30
C LYS A 33 -11.43 -6.10 0.44
N THR A 34 -11.70 -4.97 1.08
CA THR A 34 -11.67 -3.63 0.48
C THR A 34 -10.58 -2.78 1.10
N PHE A 35 -9.94 -1.90 0.33
CA PHE A 35 -8.92 -1.01 0.86
C PHE A 35 -9.23 0.44 0.51
N THR A 36 -8.66 1.35 1.30
CA THR A 36 -8.63 2.78 1.02
C THR A 36 -7.19 3.26 1.09
N LEU A 37 -6.74 3.90 0.03
CA LEU A 37 -5.42 4.47 -0.12
C LEU A 37 -5.56 6.00 -0.16
N HIS A 38 -4.95 6.68 0.80
CA HIS A 38 -4.96 8.13 0.88
C HIS A 38 -3.54 8.63 0.68
N SER A 39 -3.31 9.37 -0.40
CA SER A 39 -1.99 9.87 -0.80
C SER A 39 -1.96 11.39 -0.72
N VAL A 40 -1.21 11.95 0.23
CA VAL A 40 -1.05 13.39 0.44
C VAL A 40 0.30 13.85 -0.08
N TYR A 41 0.29 14.78 -1.03
CA TYR A 41 1.51 15.40 -1.55
C TYR A 41 1.94 16.54 -0.62
N ILE A 42 3.06 16.34 0.09
CA ILE A 42 3.56 17.26 1.12
C ILE A 42 3.78 18.68 0.57
N ASP A 43 4.18 18.81 -0.69
CA ASP A 43 4.50 20.10 -1.33
C ASP A 43 3.36 20.67 -2.20
N ARG A 44 2.40 19.84 -2.61
CA ARG A 44 1.34 20.25 -3.55
C ARG A 44 0.00 20.60 -2.91
N ASN A 45 -0.13 20.56 -1.58
CA ASN A 45 -1.39 20.76 -0.84
C ASN A 45 -2.57 20.04 -1.54
N SER A 46 -2.31 18.84 -2.01
CA SER A 46 -3.21 18.02 -2.82
C SER A 46 -3.20 16.63 -2.24
N SER A 47 -4.38 16.03 -2.12
CA SER A 47 -4.56 14.66 -1.67
C SER A 47 -5.33 13.88 -2.72
N LEU A 48 -5.03 12.60 -2.80
CA LEU A 48 -5.72 11.64 -3.65
C LEU A 48 -6.29 10.54 -2.76
N ASP A 49 -7.57 10.28 -2.93
CA ASP A 49 -8.31 9.24 -2.22
C ASP A 49 -8.69 8.15 -3.22
N GLU A 50 -8.06 7.00 -3.06
CA GLU A 50 -8.26 5.81 -3.88
C GLU A 50 -8.88 4.71 -3.03
N LYS A 51 -9.74 3.91 -3.66
CA LYS A 51 -10.35 2.76 -3.02
C LYS A 51 -10.51 1.64 -4.02
N GLY A 52 -10.66 0.45 -3.49
CA GLY A 52 -10.77 -0.73 -4.32
C GLY A 52 -10.85 -2.01 -3.50
N THR A 53 -10.55 -3.12 -4.16
CA THR A 53 -10.53 -4.44 -3.53
C THR A 53 -9.11 -4.95 -3.45
N TYR A 54 -8.84 -5.83 -2.49
CA TYR A 54 -7.53 -6.45 -2.39
C TYR A 54 -7.63 -7.96 -2.21
N THR A 55 -6.57 -8.64 -2.64
CA THR A 55 -6.43 -10.08 -2.46
C THR A 55 -5.07 -10.37 -1.85
N VAL A 56 -5.05 -11.17 -0.78
CA VAL A 56 -3.82 -11.67 -0.18
C VAL A 56 -3.65 -13.14 -0.54
N LYS A 57 -2.48 -13.51 -1.07
CA LYS A 57 -2.08 -14.90 -1.31
C LYS A 57 -0.72 -15.15 -0.67
N GLU A 58 -0.68 -16.04 0.32
CA GLU A 58 0.51 -16.35 1.12
C GLU A 58 1.02 -15.11 1.85
N ASP A 59 1.86 -14.29 1.19
CA ASP A 59 2.40 -13.02 1.68
C ASP A 59 2.38 -11.93 0.60
N LEU A 60 1.65 -12.15 -0.49
CA LEU A 60 1.49 -11.22 -1.60
C LEU A 60 0.12 -10.55 -1.53
N LEU A 61 0.11 -9.28 -1.18
CA LEU A 61 -1.04 -8.39 -1.25
C LEU A 61 -1.13 -7.79 -2.66
N THR A 62 -2.25 -8.02 -3.32
CA THR A 62 -2.59 -7.40 -4.60
C THR A 62 -3.73 -6.42 -4.36
N LEU A 63 -3.47 -5.13 -4.53
CA LEU A 63 -4.48 -4.08 -4.53
C LEU A 63 -5.00 -3.88 -5.95
N GLN A 64 -6.31 -3.84 -6.09
CA GLN A 64 -7.00 -3.54 -7.32
C GLN A 64 -7.83 -2.28 -7.13
N GLU A 65 -7.37 -1.19 -7.74
CA GLU A 65 -8.03 0.11 -7.67
C GLU A 65 -9.25 0.14 -8.59
N GLU A 66 -10.25 0.98 -8.27
CA GLU A 66 -11.42 1.18 -9.14
C GLU A 66 -11.02 1.67 -10.55
N GLY A 67 -9.88 2.35 -10.69
CA GLY A 67 -9.31 2.77 -11.97
C GLY A 67 -8.77 1.62 -12.84
N GLY A 68 -8.74 0.38 -12.32
CA GLY A 68 -8.18 -0.78 -13.00
C GLY A 68 -6.66 -0.91 -12.85
N GLU A 69 -6.03 -0.03 -12.08
CA GLU A 69 -4.62 -0.11 -11.74
C GLU A 69 -4.40 -1.20 -10.66
N LEU A 70 -3.32 -1.97 -10.82
CA LEU A 70 -2.97 -3.05 -9.93
C LEU A 70 -1.65 -2.71 -9.24
N SER A 71 -1.66 -2.75 -7.91
CA SER A 71 -0.47 -2.56 -7.10
C SER A 71 -0.16 -3.83 -6.31
N TYR A 72 1.11 -4.21 -6.26
CA TYR A 72 1.57 -5.39 -5.55
C TYR A 72 2.37 -4.97 -4.32
N TYR A 73 2.13 -5.64 -3.19
CA TYR A 73 2.82 -5.41 -1.93
C TYR A 73 3.16 -6.75 -1.29
N HIS A 74 4.30 -6.82 -0.63
CA HIS A 74 4.65 -7.94 0.22
C HIS A 74 4.23 -7.64 1.66
N VAL A 75 3.42 -8.53 2.23
CA VAL A 75 2.95 -8.44 3.61
C VAL A 75 4.03 -9.03 4.51
N GLY A 76 4.58 -8.19 5.38
CA GLY A 76 5.45 -8.61 6.47
C GLY A 76 4.86 -8.30 7.84
N GLU A 77 5.59 -8.64 8.89
CA GLU A 77 5.20 -8.29 10.26
C GLU A 77 5.08 -6.77 10.44
N ASN A 78 3.85 -6.26 10.52
CA ASN A 78 3.53 -4.84 10.71
C ASN A 78 4.11 -3.91 9.63
N ARG A 79 4.36 -4.42 8.42
CA ARG A 79 4.88 -3.63 7.30
C ARG A 79 4.44 -4.18 5.95
N LEU A 80 4.32 -3.30 4.98
CA LEU A 80 4.03 -3.62 3.58
C LEU A 80 5.15 -3.06 2.71
N CYS A 81 5.86 -3.93 1.99
CA CYS A 81 6.86 -3.49 1.01
C CYS A 81 6.22 -3.42 -0.37
N LYS A 82 6.24 -2.26 -1.04
CA LYS A 82 5.75 -2.17 -2.42
C LYS A 82 6.63 -3.01 -3.34
N LEU A 83 5.98 -3.81 -4.17
CA LEU A 83 6.59 -4.63 -5.19
C LEU A 83 6.43 -3.95 -6.56
N ASP A 84 7.36 -4.22 -7.47
CA ASP A 84 7.27 -3.81 -8.87
C ASP A 84 6.28 -4.71 -9.65
N MET A 85 6.03 -4.40 -10.93
CA MET A 85 5.20 -5.19 -11.84
C MET A 85 5.72 -6.64 -11.99
N ASP A 86 7.03 -6.85 -11.81
CA ASP A 86 7.65 -8.18 -11.81
C ASP A 86 7.48 -8.93 -10.46
N LYS A 87 6.72 -8.36 -9.51
CA LYS A 87 6.57 -8.82 -8.11
C LYS A 87 7.89 -8.92 -7.34
N LYS A 88 8.90 -8.16 -7.78
CA LYS A 88 10.16 -8.01 -7.06
C LYS A 88 10.05 -6.86 -6.07
N GLU A 89 10.66 -7.04 -4.91
CA GLU A 89 10.79 -5.98 -3.92
C GLU A 89 11.50 -4.79 -4.56
N MET A 90 10.86 -3.62 -4.54
CA MET A 90 11.55 -2.40 -4.92
C MET A 90 12.69 -2.20 -3.92
N THR A 91 13.93 -2.23 -4.42
CA THR A 91 15.11 -1.98 -3.60
C THR A 91 15.08 -0.54 -3.11
N GLY A 92 14.58 -0.34 -1.89
CA GLY A 92 14.54 0.96 -1.22
C GLY A 92 13.60 0.94 -0.02
N GLU A 93 14.13 1.26 1.17
CA GLU A 93 13.34 1.36 2.41
C GLU A 93 12.22 2.41 2.32
N HIS A 94 12.33 3.31 1.33
CA HIS A 94 11.36 4.37 1.10
C HIS A 94 10.04 3.85 0.49
N TYR A 95 9.98 2.59 0.06
CA TYR A 95 8.77 1.95 -0.47
C TYR A 95 8.05 1.05 0.54
N ILE A 96 8.36 1.24 1.83
CA ILE A 96 7.82 0.44 2.93
C ILE A 96 6.77 1.27 3.69
N LEU A 97 5.54 0.74 3.77
CA LEU A 97 4.50 1.26 4.64
C LEU A 97 4.56 0.50 5.96
N LYS A 98 4.53 1.20 7.10
CA LYS A 98 4.53 0.58 8.43
C LYS A 98 3.12 0.63 9.01
N LYS A 99 2.71 -0.43 9.69
CA LYS A 99 1.45 -0.46 10.42
C LYS A 99 1.53 0.56 11.57
N GLU A 100 0.49 1.37 11.71
CA GLU A 100 0.29 2.27 12.86
C GLU A 100 -0.16 1.50 14.12
#